data_AF-A0A0F9FC03-F1
#
_entry.id   AF-A0A0F9FC03-F1
#
_cell.length_a   1.000
_cell.length_b   1.000
_cell.length_c   1.000
_cell.angle_alpha   90.00
_cell.angle_beta   90.00
_cell.angle_gamma   90.00
#
_symmetry.space_group_name_H-M   'P 1'
#
loop_
_entity.id
_entity.type
_entity.pdbx_description
1 polymer ?
#
loop_
_entity_poly.entity_id
_entity_poly.type
_entity_poly.pdbx_seq_one_letter_code
_entity_poly.pdbx_strand_id
1 'polypeptide(L)'
;MKIVLINDTSDNGHFGCQLVGKAYRDLLDERGVEIIKTQYRREPLDRKACDRADLVIVNGEGCIHHGKYEELLQIGNEYPAILMNCSIQNLANNPYDSLRAFKRVTVRESYTYDYLRRIVGFGAHIVPDVIFARKLRRTRPVISKELFTSDCSRRSHQDWSCRAKSPDFLATLSSYSHASVGRFHAACACAMMGIPFTAWRGNTWKVEGLLQD
;
A
#
# COMPACT_ATOMS: atom_id res chain seq x y z
N MET A 1 -11.46 -16.56 -12.75
CA MET A 1 -10.92 -15.33 -13.35
C MET A 1 -9.42 -15.31 -13.13
N LYS A 2 -8.64 -15.08 -14.18
CA LYS A 2 -7.17 -15.05 -14.18
C LYS A 2 -6.67 -13.62 -14.16
N ILE A 3 -5.77 -13.29 -13.24
CA ILE A 3 -5.22 -11.94 -13.12
C ILE A 3 -3.70 -11.94 -13.10
N VAL A 4 -3.11 -10.82 -13.56
CA VAL A 4 -1.71 -10.47 -13.29
C VAL A 4 -1.68 -9.39 -12.20
N LEU A 5 -0.86 -9.60 -11.17
CA LEU A 5 -0.56 -8.58 -10.17
C LEU A 5 0.77 -7.90 -10.51
N ILE A 6 0.73 -6.61 -10.79
CA ILE A 6 1.89 -5.79 -11.12
C ILE A 6 2.26 -4.88 -9.96
N ASN A 7 3.58 -4.65 -9.83
CA ASN A 7 4.18 -3.84 -8.78
C ASN A 7 3.90 -4.42 -7.38
N ASP A 8 4.06 -5.74 -7.25
CA ASP A 8 4.19 -6.35 -5.93
C ASP A 8 5.48 -5.83 -5.29
N THR A 9 5.32 -5.19 -4.14
CA THR A 9 6.39 -4.53 -3.39
C THR A 9 6.93 -5.42 -2.27
N SER A 10 6.36 -6.61 -2.07
CA SER A 10 6.67 -7.50 -0.93
C SER A 10 8.10 -8.04 -0.92
N ASP A 11 8.80 -7.99 -2.05
CA ASP A 11 10.22 -8.34 -2.21
C ASP A 11 11.19 -7.30 -1.63
N ASN A 12 10.74 -6.06 -1.37
CA ASN A 12 11.60 -4.98 -0.89
C ASN A 12 12.06 -5.14 0.57
N GLY A 13 11.69 -6.23 1.23
CA GLY A 13 12.03 -6.53 2.62
C GLY A 13 11.29 -5.68 3.65
N HIS A 14 10.46 -4.71 3.24
CA HIS A 14 9.68 -3.91 4.17
C HIS A 14 8.44 -4.67 4.67
N PHE A 15 8.24 -4.72 6.00
CA PHE A 15 7.11 -5.46 6.59
C PHE A 15 5.75 -5.02 6.03
N GLY A 16 5.57 -3.71 5.80
CA GLY A 16 4.32 -3.16 5.30
C GLY A 16 3.99 -3.68 3.90
N CYS A 17 4.97 -3.65 3.01
CA CYS A 17 4.85 -4.20 1.66
C CYS A 17 4.58 -5.72 1.69
N GLN A 18 5.20 -6.46 2.62
CA GLN A 18 4.90 -7.88 2.82
C GLN A 18 3.44 -8.12 3.25
N LEU A 19 2.91 -7.29 4.15
CA LEU A 19 1.51 -7.37 4.58
C LEU A 19 0.55 -7.06 3.44
N VAL A 20 0.86 -6.08 2.59
CA VAL A 20 0.10 -5.73 1.38
C VAL A 20 0.10 -6.88 0.38
N GLY A 21 1.27 -7.41 0.01
CA GLY A 21 1.36 -8.54 -0.92
C GLY A 21 0.63 -9.79 -0.41
N LYS A 22 0.73 -10.06 0.91
CA LYS A 22 -0.07 -11.13 1.54
C LYS A 22 -1.57 -10.82 1.50
N ALA A 23 -1.99 -9.57 1.73
CA ALA A 23 -3.39 -9.18 1.66
C ALA A 23 -3.99 -9.45 0.27
N TYR A 24 -3.30 -9.06 -0.79
CA TYR A 24 -3.74 -9.35 -2.16
C TYR A 24 -3.93 -10.85 -2.37
N ARG A 25 -2.94 -11.66 -2.03
CA ARG A 25 -3.01 -13.12 -2.20
C ARG A 25 -4.17 -13.74 -1.43
N ASP A 26 -4.30 -13.42 -0.13
CA ASP A 26 -5.36 -13.96 0.72
C ASP A 26 -6.76 -13.54 0.19
N LEU A 27 -6.96 -12.26 -0.12
CA LEU A 27 -8.26 -11.72 -0.53
C LEU A 27 -8.70 -12.18 -1.94
N LEU A 28 -7.75 -12.39 -2.85
CA LEU A 28 -8.03 -12.89 -4.20
C LEU A 28 -8.33 -14.39 -4.18
N ASP A 29 -7.58 -15.17 -3.40
CA ASP A 29 -7.80 -16.60 -3.20
C ASP A 29 -9.18 -16.88 -2.57
N GLU A 30 -9.56 -16.12 -1.54
CA GLU A 30 -10.90 -16.17 -0.92
C GLU A 30 -12.05 -15.95 -1.91
N ARG A 31 -11.79 -15.33 -3.07
CA ARG A 31 -12.78 -15.04 -4.13
C ARG A 31 -12.66 -15.99 -5.32
N GLY A 32 -11.81 -17.01 -5.25
CA GLY A 32 -11.54 -17.92 -6.38
C GLY A 32 -10.90 -17.22 -7.58
N VAL A 33 -10.14 -16.14 -7.34
CA VAL A 33 -9.39 -15.42 -8.37
C VAL A 33 -7.97 -15.98 -8.45
N GLU A 34 -7.60 -16.46 -9.63
CA GLU A 34 -6.29 -17.07 -9.87
C GLU A 34 -5.27 -15.99 -10.25
N ILE A 35 -4.18 -15.89 -9.50
CA ILE A 35 -3.03 -15.04 -9.85
C ILE A 35 -2.09 -15.85 -10.74
N ILE A 36 -2.16 -15.65 -12.06
CA ILE A 36 -1.33 -16.40 -13.02
C ILE A 36 0.10 -15.87 -13.11
N LYS A 37 0.32 -14.63 -12.66
CA LYS A 37 1.63 -13.99 -12.58
C LYS A 37 1.63 -12.91 -11.51
N THR A 38 2.66 -12.90 -10.70
CA THR A 38 3.05 -11.75 -9.87
C THR A 38 4.32 -11.17 -10.45
N GLN A 39 4.33 -9.86 -10.64
CA GLN A 39 5.49 -9.12 -11.10
C GLN A 39 5.93 -8.14 -10.02
N TYR A 40 7.15 -8.30 -9.57
CA TYR A 40 7.73 -7.43 -8.54
C TYR A 40 8.14 -6.08 -9.12
N ARG A 41 8.24 -5.07 -8.25
CA ARG A 41 8.50 -3.66 -8.64
C ARG A 41 9.63 -3.46 -9.66
N ARG A 42 10.71 -4.25 -9.54
CA ARG A 42 11.92 -4.09 -10.38
C ARG A 42 11.96 -5.00 -11.60
N GLU A 43 10.95 -5.85 -11.78
CA GLU A 43 10.88 -6.76 -12.90
C GLU A 43 10.30 -6.06 -14.13
N PRO A 44 10.78 -6.39 -15.35
CA PRO A 44 10.18 -5.90 -16.58
C PRO A 44 8.79 -6.49 -16.80
N LEU A 45 7.93 -5.73 -17.51
CA LEU A 45 6.56 -6.14 -17.81
C LEU A 45 6.50 -7.48 -18.56
N ASP A 46 5.88 -8.48 -17.95
CA ASP A 46 5.62 -9.76 -18.60
C ASP A 46 4.37 -9.65 -19.49
N ARG A 47 4.56 -9.12 -20.70
CA ARG A 47 3.48 -8.89 -21.68
C ARG A 47 2.72 -10.17 -22.00
N LYS A 48 3.43 -11.30 -22.17
CA LYS A 48 2.80 -12.61 -22.44
C LYS A 48 1.89 -13.09 -21.30
N ALA A 49 2.22 -12.78 -20.05
CA ALA A 49 1.33 -13.04 -18.94
C ALA A 49 0.11 -12.11 -18.97
N CYS A 50 0.31 -10.82 -19.24
CA CYS A 50 -0.76 -9.82 -19.33
C CYS A 50 -1.76 -10.16 -20.46
N ASP A 51 -1.29 -10.59 -21.62
CA ASP A 51 -2.11 -10.98 -22.77
C ASP A 51 -3.04 -12.18 -22.47
N ARG A 52 -2.66 -13.02 -21.48
CA ARG A 52 -3.43 -14.21 -21.07
C ARG A 52 -4.35 -13.98 -19.87
N ALA A 53 -4.32 -12.80 -19.26
CA ALA A 53 -5.14 -12.48 -18.10
C ALA A 53 -6.47 -11.82 -18.49
N ASP A 54 -7.50 -12.09 -17.69
CA ASP A 54 -8.80 -11.43 -17.80
C ASP A 54 -8.72 -9.97 -17.30
N LEU A 55 -7.81 -9.70 -16.35
CA LEU A 55 -7.59 -8.38 -15.77
C LEU A 55 -6.16 -8.22 -15.23
N VAL A 56 -5.61 -7.02 -15.35
CA VAL A 56 -4.37 -6.62 -14.70
C VAL A 56 -4.67 -5.77 -13.47
N ILE A 57 -4.11 -6.15 -12.33
CA ILE A 57 -4.16 -5.36 -11.09
C ILE A 57 -2.82 -4.66 -10.93
N VAL A 58 -2.82 -3.33 -10.97
CA VAL A 58 -1.64 -2.51 -10.66
C VAL A 58 -1.73 -2.09 -9.20
N ASN A 59 -0.80 -2.59 -8.37
CA ASN A 59 -0.68 -2.14 -7.00
C ASN A 59 -0.01 -0.76 -6.96
N GLY A 60 -0.72 0.29 -6.54
CA GLY A 60 -0.19 1.65 -6.47
C GLY A 60 0.49 1.99 -5.13
N GLU A 61 0.87 0.99 -4.32
CA GLU A 61 1.38 1.18 -2.96
C GLU A 61 2.64 2.06 -2.93
N GLY A 62 2.43 3.34 -2.66
CA GLY A 62 3.48 4.29 -2.29
C GLY A 62 4.62 4.48 -3.29
N CYS A 63 4.44 4.09 -4.57
CA CYS A 63 5.41 4.27 -5.63
C CYS A 63 5.23 5.60 -6.37
N ILE A 64 4.01 5.95 -6.74
CA ILE A 64 3.76 6.96 -7.77
C ILE A 64 3.80 8.36 -7.15
N HIS A 65 4.98 8.95 -7.05
CA HIS A 65 5.11 10.31 -6.52
C HIS A 65 6.33 11.04 -7.06
N HIS A 66 6.22 12.36 -7.22
CA HIS A 66 7.32 13.24 -7.63
C HIS A 66 8.00 12.75 -8.93
N GLY A 67 7.20 12.42 -9.95
CA GLY A 67 7.70 11.94 -11.24
C GLY A 67 8.15 10.47 -11.27
N LYS A 68 8.14 9.76 -10.13
CA LYS A 68 8.62 8.37 -10.06
C LYS A 68 7.50 7.38 -10.31
N TYR A 69 7.82 6.30 -11.02
CA TYR A 69 6.94 5.15 -11.25
C TYR A 69 5.64 5.49 -12.01
N GLU A 70 5.63 6.59 -12.76
CA GLU A 70 4.49 6.98 -13.60
C GLU A 70 4.31 6.05 -14.81
N GLU A 71 5.35 5.31 -15.21
CA GLU A 71 5.28 4.29 -16.25
C GLU A 71 4.26 3.19 -15.93
N LEU A 72 3.96 2.95 -14.64
CA LEU A 72 2.90 2.01 -14.22
C LEU A 72 1.52 2.46 -14.68
N LEU A 73 1.31 3.75 -14.92
CA LEU A 73 0.02 4.28 -15.35
C LEU A 73 -0.28 3.91 -16.81
N GLN A 74 0.75 3.69 -17.63
CA GLN A 74 0.59 3.31 -19.05
C GLN A 74 -0.11 1.95 -19.21
N ILE A 75 -0.04 1.09 -18.18
CA ILE A 75 -0.69 -0.22 -18.17
C ILE A 75 -2.21 -0.09 -18.40
N GLY A 76 -2.83 1.02 -17.95
CA GLY A 76 -4.24 1.29 -18.18
C GLY A 76 -4.61 1.42 -19.67
N ASN A 77 -3.68 1.87 -20.51
CA ASN A 77 -3.89 1.99 -21.95
C ASN A 77 -3.68 0.67 -22.69
N GLU A 78 -2.83 -0.20 -22.15
CA GLU A 78 -2.39 -1.42 -22.84
C GLU A 78 -3.28 -2.62 -22.54
N TYR A 79 -3.87 -2.68 -21.34
CA TYR A 79 -4.58 -3.85 -20.85
C TYR A 79 -5.88 -3.49 -20.12
N PRO A 80 -6.85 -4.42 -20.04
CA PRO A 80 -7.96 -4.33 -19.09
C PRO A 80 -7.41 -4.27 -17.66
N ALA A 81 -7.24 -3.06 -17.11
CA ALA A 81 -6.53 -2.87 -15.86
C ALA A 81 -7.33 -2.10 -14.80
N ILE A 82 -7.04 -2.40 -13.53
CA ILE A 82 -7.44 -1.59 -12.38
C ILE A 82 -6.21 -1.12 -11.61
N LEU A 83 -6.25 0.10 -11.10
CA LEU A 83 -5.23 0.68 -10.24
C LEU A 83 -5.76 0.71 -8.81
N MET A 84 -5.11 0.00 -7.89
CA MET A 84 -5.59 -0.16 -6.52
C MET A 84 -4.55 0.20 -5.48
N ASN A 85 -5.02 0.43 -4.24
CA ASN A 85 -4.18 0.71 -3.08
C ASN A 85 -3.18 1.86 -3.28
N CYS A 86 -3.58 2.90 -4.03
CA CYS A 86 -2.65 3.91 -4.50
C CYS A 86 -2.57 5.14 -3.60
N SER A 87 -1.35 5.68 -3.47
CA SER A 87 -1.11 7.07 -3.07
C SER A 87 -0.35 7.73 -4.20
N ILE A 88 -0.91 8.81 -4.75
CA ILE A 88 -0.38 9.53 -5.92
C ILE A 88 -0.20 10.99 -5.55
N GLN A 89 0.99 11.54 -5.79
CA GLN A 89 1.31 12.92 -5.45
C GLN A 89 2.32 13.51 -6.43
N ASN A 90 2.12 14.77 -6.83
CA ASN A 90 3.09 15.51 -7.64
C ASN A 90 3.50 14.76 -8.92
N LEU A 91 2.52 14.42 -9.76
CA LEU A 91 2.75 13.88 -11.10
C LEU A 91 3.48 14.91 -11.97
N ALA A 92 4.46 14.47 -12.75
CA ALA A 92 5.32 15.32 -13.56
C ALA A 92 5.02 15.18 -15.07
N ASN A 93 4.68 13.99 -15.57
CA ASN A 93 4.56 13.74 -17.01
C ASN A 93 3.13 13.91 -17.53
N ASN A 94 2.22 14.47 -16.73
CA ASN A 94 0.80 14.63 -17.05
C ASN A 94 0.12 13.34 -17.58
N PRO A 95 0.24 12.17 -16.91
CA PRO A 95 -0.27 10.87 -17.40
C PRO A 95 -1.80 10.72 -17.24
N TYR A 96 -2.56 11.80 -17.44
CA TYR A 96 -3.98 11.88 -17.10
C TYR A 96 -4.86 10.96 -17.95
N ASP A 97 -4.56 10.83 -19.24
CA ASP A 97 -5.31 9.91 -20.11
C ASP A 97 -5.05 8.45 -19.75
N SER A 98 -3.82 8.15 -19.31
CA SER A 98 -3.46 6.83 -18.82
C SER A 98 -4.22 6.49 -17.52
N LEU A 99 -4.39 7.47 -16.63
CA LEU A 99 -5.22 7.33 -15.43
C LEU A 99 -6.71 7.08 -15.78
N ARG A 100 -7.23 7.74 -16.81
CA ARG A 100 -8.63 7.57 -17.27
C ARG A 100 -8.87 6.22 -17.96
N ALA A 101 -7.82 5.61 -18.52
CA ALA A 101 -7.93 4.33 -19.21
C ALA A 101 -8.14 3.14 -18.25
N PHE A 102 -7.78 3.28 -16.97
CA PHE A 102 -8.08 2.25 -15.97
C PHE A 102 -9.59 2.06 -15.78
N LYS A 103 -10.04 0.81 -15.73
CA LYS A 103 -11.45 0.46 -15.45
C LYS A 103 -11.90 0.90 -14.06
N ARG A 104 -10.96 1.02 -13.13
CA ARG A 104 -11.16 1.51 -11.76
C ARG A 104 -9.85 2.05 -11.22
N VAL A 105 -9.94 3.17 -10.52
CA VAL A 105 -8.85 3.71 -9.69
C VAL A 105 -9.34 3.78 -8.25
N THR A 106 -8.62 3.17 -7.31
CA THR A 106 -8.90 3.30 -5.87
C THR A 106 -7.69 3.86 -5.16
N VAL A 107 -7.90 4.94 -4.42
CA VAL A 107 -6.89 5.63 -3.62
C VAL A 107 -7.12 5.32 -2.15
N ARG A 108 -6.03 5.30 -1.38
CA ARG A 108 -6.08 4.86 0.03
C ARG A 108 -6.21 5.97 1.06
N GLU A 109 -6.25 7.21 0.62
CA GLU A 109 -6.52 8.37 1.46
C GLU A 109 -7.07 9.57 0.67
N SER A 110 -7.71 10.51 1.37
CA SER A 110 -8.43 11.65 0.80
C SER A 110 -7.56 12.69 0.10
N TYR A 111 -6.28 12.86 0.46
CA TYR A 111 -5.43 13.89 -0.16
C TYR A 111 -5.06 13.48 -1.58
N THR A 112 -4.72 12.20 -1.82
CA THR A 112 -4.56 11.69 -3.20
C THR A 112 -5.87 11.82 -3.97
N TYR A 113 -7.01 11.52 -3.36
CA TYR A 113 -8.31 11.67 -4.02
C TYR A 113 -8.55 13.10 -4.51
N ASP A 114 -8.41 14.08 -3.62
CA ASP A 114 -8.62 15.49 -3.94
C ASP A 114 -7.62 15.99 -4.98
N TYR A 115 -6.37 15.53 -4.91
CA TYR A 115 -5.35 15.81 -5.92
C TYR A 115 -5.76 15.29 -7.30
N LEU A 116 -6.11 14.01 -7.42
CA LEU A 116 -6.54 13.41 -8.68
C LEU A 116 -7.82 14.05 -9.22
N ARG A 117 -8.78 14.37 -8.35
CA ARG A 117 -10.03 15.05 -8.73
C ARG A 117 -9.75 16.40 -9.36
N ARG A 118 -8.81 17.19 -8.82
CA ARG A 118 -8.46 18.52 -9.33
C ARG A 118 -7.73 18.48 -10.68
N ILE A 119 -6.85 17.50 -10.89
CA ILE A 119 -5.99 17.46 -12.09
C ILE A 119 -6.56 16.60 -13.24
N VAL A 120 -7.29 15.52 -12.93
CA VAL A 120 -7.87 14.60 -13.93
C VAL A 120 -9.37 14.81 -14.12
N GLY A 121 -10.08 15.34 -13.12
CA GLY A 121 -11.54 15.50 -13.16
C GLY A 121 -12.34 14.18 -13.11
N PHE A 122 -11.67 13.03 -13.22
CA PHE A 122 -12.26 11.70 -13.02
C PHE A 122 -12.26 11.32 -11.53
N GLY A 123 -13.30 10.60 -11.10
CA GLY A 123 -13.47 10.15 -9.73
C GLY A 123 -12.78 8.82 -9.45
N ALA A 124 -11.64 8.85 -8.76
CA ALA A 124 -11.13 7.68 -8.04
C ALA A 124 -12.09 7.32 -6.88
N HIS A 125 -11.97 6.12 -6.31
CA HIS A 125 -12.70 5.78 -5.10
C HIS A 125 -11.76 5.79 -3.90
N ILE A 126 -12.13 6.48 -2.84
CA ILE A 126 -11.44 6.36 -1.55
C ILE A 126 -11.86 5.03 -0.93
N VAL A 127 -10.88 4.18 -0.65
CA VAL A 127 -11.05 2.93 0.11
C VAL A 127 -9.89 2.80 1.10
N PRO A 128 -10.04 2.17 2.26
CA PRO A 128 -8.90 1.93 3.16
C PRO A 128 -7.77 1.14 2.46
N ASP A 129 -6.55 1.26 2.96
CA ASP A 129 -5.44 0.41 2.46
C ASP A 129 -5.81 -1.08 2.54
N VAL A 130 -5.38 -1.86 1.56
CA VAL A 130 -5.75 -3.28 1.40
C VAL A 130 -5.47 -4.11 2.65
N ILE A 131 -4.50 -3.72 3.49
CA ILE A 131 -4.23 -4.45 4.74
C ILE A 131 -5.41 -4.40 5.72
N PHE A 132 -6.25 -3.36 5.70
CA PHE A 132 -7.44 -3.26 6.55
C PHE A 132 -8.51 -4.28 6.20
N ALA A 133 -8.54 -4.78 4.97
CA ALA A 133 -9.48 -5.82 4.56
C ALA A 133 -9.13 -7.21 5.15
N ARG A 134 -7.93 -7.38 5.73
CA ARG A 134 -7.56 -8.62 6.40
C ARG A 134 -8.15 -8.67 7.80
N LYS A 135 -8.64 -9.85 8.19
CA LYS A 135 -8.97 -10.17 9.58
C LYS A 135 -7.67 -10.32 10.39
N LEU A 136 -7.11 -9.22 10.88
CA LEU A 136 -6.14 -9.32 11.98
C LEU A 136 -6.90 -9.63 13.27
N ARG A 137 -6.48 -10.67 13.97
CA ARG A 137 -6.99 -10.94 15.31
C ARG A 137 -6.62 -9.74 16.18
N ARG A 138 -7.61 -9.06 16.74
CA ARG A 138 -7.41 -8.18 17.89
C ARG A 138 -6.95 -9.07 19.04
N THR A 139 -5.65 -9.28 19.16
CA THR A 139 -5.08 -9.88 20.36
C THR A 139 -5.18 -8.84 21.45
N ARG A 140 -5.62 -9.23 22.66
CA ARG A 140 -5.41 -8.37 23.83
C ARG A 140 -3.92 -8.42 24.13
N PRO A 141 -3.16 -7.34 23.92
CA PRO A 141 -1.73 -7.34 24.16
C PRO A 141 -1.44 -7.62 25.63
N VAL A 142 -0.44 -8.45 25.92
CA VAL A 142 0.22 -8.43 27.24
C VAL A 142 1.23 -7.30 27.19
N ILE A 143 0.78 -6.13 27.61
CA ILE A 143 1.60 -4.92 27.64
C ILE A 143 2.78 -5.16 28.59
N SER A 144 4.00 -5.14 28.05
CA SER A 144 5.24 -5.29 28.82
C SER A 144 6.21 -4.12 28.60
N LYS A 145 5.95 -3.29 27.61
CA LYS A 145 6.74 -2.10 27.26
C LYS A 145 5.85 -0.88 27.09
N GLU A 146 6.41 0.30 27.28
CA GLU A 146 5.66 1.55 27.24
C GLU A 146 5.53 2.10 25.81
N LEU A 147 6.66 2.46 25.18
CA LEU A 147 6.67 3.19 23.91
C LEU A 147 7.43 2.43 22.83
N PHE A 148 6.75 2.15 21.71
CA PHE A 148 7.36 1.64 20.49
C PHE A 148 7.80 2.78 19.59
N THR A 149 9.00 2.73 19.02
CA THR A 149 9.45 3.69 18.00
C THR A 149 9.82 3.00 16.68
N SER A 150 9.35 3.56 15.56
CA SER A 150 9.73 3.09 14.22
C SER A 150 10.83 3.94 13.60
N ASP A 151 11.40 3.41 12.50
CA ASP A 151 12.57 3.84 11.75
C ASP A 151 12.62 5.27 11.13
N CYS A 152 11.83 6.22 11.64
CA CYS A 152 12.14 7.64 11.45
C CYS A 152 12.50 8.38 12.76
N SER A 153 12.66 7.67 13.88
CA SER A 153 13.43 8.15 15.03
C SER A 153 14.95 8.00 14.77
N ARG A 154 15.82 8.69 15.55
CA ARG A 154 17.29 8.48 15.46
C ARG A 154 17.60 6.98 15.63
N ARG A 155 18.55 6.42 14.87
CA ARG A 155 18.90 4.98 14.92
C ARG A 155 19.15 4.44 16.34
N SER A 156 19.65 5.27 17.24
CA SER A 156 19.88 4.93 18.66
C SER A 156 18.60 4.77 19.49
N HIS A 157 17.46 5.21 18.98
CA HIS A 157 16.15 5.21 19.64
C HIS A 157 15.11 4.49 18.78
N GLN A 158 15.52 3.50 17.97
CA GLN A 158 14.63 2.66 17.18
C GLN A 158 14.45 1.31 17.86
N ASP A 159 13.22 0.98 18.25
CA ASP A 159 12.89 -0.38 18.69
C ASP A 159 12.86 -1.38 17.52
N TRP A 160 12.65 -0.88 16.28
CA TRP A 160 12.42 -1.74 15.13
C TRP A 160 12.81 -1.14 13.78
N SER A 161 13.35 -1.99 12.92
CA SER A 161 13.66 -1.69 11.51
C SER A 161 12.51 -2.11 10.61
N CYS A 162 12.13 -1.26 9.65
CA CYS A 162 11.11 -1.60 8.66
C CYS A 162 11.44 -2.86 7.83
N ARG A 163 12.71 -3.30 7.81
CA ARG A 163 13.20 -4.45 7.04
C ARG A 163 12.98 -5.82 7.71
N ALA A 164 12.48 -5.85 8.93
CA ALA A 164 12.21 -7.10 9.61
C ALA A 164 10.92 -7.76 9.08
N LYS A 165 10.77 -9.08 9.32
CA LYS A 165 9.65 -9.86 8.80
C LYS A 165 8.32 -9.44 9.43
N SER A 166 7.24 -9.49 8.64
CA SER A 166 5.92 -9.03 9.07
C SER A 166 5.30 -9.71 10.30
N PRO A 167 5.42 -11.04 10.54
CA PRO A 167 4.86 -11.65 11.75
C PRO A 167 5.56 -11.17 13.02
N ASP A 168 6.89 -11.01 12.94
CA ASP A 168 7.72 -10.58 14.07
C ASP A 168 7.40 -9.12 14.46
N PHE A 169 7.09 -8.28 13.47
CA PHE A 169 6.70 -6.89 13.71
C PHE A 169 5.38 -6.79 14.48
N LEU A 170 4.31 -7.47 14.03
CA LEU A 170 3.00 -7.38 14.69
C LEU A 170 3.04 -7.94 16.12
N ALA A 171 3.76 -9.04 16.34
CA ALA A 171 3.97 -9.60 17.66
C ALA A 171 4.75 -8.63 18.56
N THR A 172 5.84 -8.04 18.05
CA THR A 172 6.63 -7.04 18.78
C THR A 172 5.79 -5.82 19.13
N LEU A 173 5.08 -5.25 18.17
CA LEU A 173 4.22 -4.08 18.35
C LEU A 173 3.15 -4.35 19.42
N SER A 174 2.61 -5.57 19.48
CA SER A 174 1.62 -5.96 20.50
C SER A 174 2.18 -6.01 21.93
N SER A 175 3.48 -5.86 22.15
CA SER A 175 4.04 -5.81 23.51
C SER A 175 4.07 -4.39 24.11
N TYR A 176 3.72 -3.36 23.32
CA TYR A 176 3.81 -1.95 23.70
C TYR A 176 2.44 -1.34 24.00
N SER A 177 2.37 -0.41 24.97
CA SER A 177 1.13 0.32 25.28
C SER A 177 0.86 1.47 24.33
N HIS A 178 1.91 2.11 23.79
CA HIS A 178 1.84 3.21 22.85
C HIS A 178 2.87 3.07 21.74
N ALA A 179 2.61 3.69 20.59
CA ALA A 179 3.57 3.76 19.50
C ALA A 179 3.81 5.19 19.01
N SER A 180 5.04 5.48 18.57
CA SER A 180 5.40 6.69 17.83
C SER A 180 6.00 6.27 16.49
N VAL A 181 5.26 6.50 15.42
CA VAL A 181 5.51 5.87 14.12
C VAL A 181 5.64 6.89 12.98
N GLY A 182 6.58 6.63 12.08
CA GLY A 182 6.79 7.46 10.89
C GLY A 182 6.48 6.77 9.58
N ARG A 183 6.10 5.51 9.64
CA ARG A 183 5.81 4.67 8.47
C ARG A 183 4.32 4.45 8.38
N PHE A 184 3.79 4.65 7.18
CA PHE A 184 2.39 4.44 6.85
C PHE A 184 1.83 3.10 7.36
N HIS A 185 2.45 1.97 7.00
CA HIS A 185 1.95 0.67 7.45
C HIS A 185 2.12 0.40 8.95
N ALA A 186 3.02 1.12 9.64
CA ALA A 186 3.12 1.02 11.09
C ALA A 186 1.93 1.72 11.76
N ALA A 187 1.54 2.90 11.24
CA ALA A 187 0.32 3.59 11.64
C ALA A 187 -0.92 2.73 11.36
N CYS A 188 -1.04 2.14 10.18
CA CYS A 188 -2.15 1.22 9.87
C CYS A 188 -2.18 0.01 10.82
N ALA A 189 -1.03 -0.60 11.12
CA ALA A 189 -0.97 -1.73 12.06
C ALA A 189 -1.42 -1.32 13.47
N CYS A 190 -1.00 -0.16 13.97
CA CYS A 190 -1.45 0.37 15.26
C CYS A 190 -2.98 0.55 15.26
N ALA A 191 -3.54 1.18 14.20
CA ALA A 191 -4.98 1.38 14.05
C ALA A 191 -5.77 0.05 14.03
N MET A 192 -5.30 -0.93 13.26
CA MET A 192 -5.93 -2.26 13.18
C MET A 192 -5.90 -3.02 14.52
N MET A 193 -4.80 -2.89 15.27
CA MET A 193 -4.61 -3.56 16.55
C MET A 193 -5.21 -2.82 17.75
N GLY A 194 -5.64 -1.56 17.56
CA GLY A 194 -6.14 -0.71 18.64
C GLY A 194 -5.04 -0.25 19.60
N ILE A 195 -3.81 -0.11 19.12
CA ILE A 195 -2.69 0.44 19.90
C ILE A 195 -2.72 1.97 19.73
N PRO A 196 -2.85 2.75 20.82
CA PRO A 196 -2.70 4.20 20.76
C PRO A 196 -1.37 4.60 20.13
N PHE A 197 -1.40 5.52 19.16
CA PHE A 197 -0.18 5.93 18.49
C PHE A 197 -0.15 7.41 18.14
N THR A 198 1.06 7.95 18.08
CA THR A 198 1.38 9.22 17.46
C THR A 198 2.09 8.95 16.14
N ALA A 199 1.82 9.78 15.13
CA ALA A 199 2.56 9.70 13.88
C ALA A 199 3.04 11.08 13.44
N TRP A 200 4.12 11.11 12.66
CA TRP A 200 4.65 12.35 12.09
C TRP A 200 4.57 12.36 10.58
N ARG A 201 4.55 13.58 10.06
CA ARG A 201 4.46 13.89 8.63
C ARG A 201 5.65 13.34 7.85
N GLY A 202 5.36 12.83 6.66
CA GLY A 202 6.37 12.32 5.73
C GLY A 202 6.68 13.32 4.63
N ASN A 203 7.45 12.88 3.63
CA ASN A 203 7.60 13.60 2.36
C ASN A 203 6.45 13.32 1.37
N THR A 204 5.46 12.54 1.79
CA THR A 204 4.26 12.20 1.00
C THR A 204 3.05 12.26 1.91
N TRP A 205 1.85 12.52 1.36
CA TRP A 205 0.59 12.63 2.11
C TRP A 205 0.07 11.35 2.77
N LYS A 206 0.81 10.24 2.68
CA LYS A 206 0.36 8.91 3.12
C LYS A 206 -0.09 8.91 4.58
N VAL A 207 0.75 9.41 5.49
CA VAL A 207 0.47 9.37 6.93
C VAL A 207 -0.56 10.42 7.30
N GLU A 208 -0.46 11.63 6.73
CA GLU A 208 -1.40 12.72 6.97
C GLU A 208 -2.82 12.37 6.52
N GLY A 209 -2.96 11.83 5.30
CA GLY A 209 -4.25 11.42 4.75
C GLY A 209 -4.88 10.30 5.59
N LEU A 210 -4.10 9.28 5.98
CA LEU A 210 -4.59 8.20 6.86
C LEU A 210 -5.12 8.71 8.21
N LEU A 211 -4.47 9.71 8.81
CA LEU A 211 -4.89 10.25 10.11
C LEU A 211 -6.09 11.19 10.02
N GLN A 212 -6.37 11.73 8.83
CA GLN A 212 -7.46 12.65 8.58
C GLN A 212 -8.76 11.94 8.20
N ASP A 213 -8.66 10.71 7.68
CA ASP A 213 -9.76 9.85 7.22
C ASP A 213 -10.33 8.96 8.33
#